data_AF-A0A7S3TNC3-F1
#
_entry.id   AF-A0A7S3TNC3-F1
#
_cell.length_a   1.000
_cell.length_b   1.000
_cell.length_c   1.000
_cell.angle_alpha   90.00
_cell.angle_beta   90.00
_cell.angle_gamma   90.00
#
_symmetry.space_group_name_H-M   'P 1'
#
loop_
_entity.id
_entity.type
_entity.pdbx_description
1 polymer ?
#
loop_
_entity_poly.entity_id
_entity_poly.type
_entity_poly.pdbx_seq_one_letter_code
_entity_poly.pdbx_strand_id
1 'polypeptide(L)'
;PLAEKQCWRPTIDDVDRISWGRPAKRKGTGSRGQPHRLNDAERTLYDLARSKGFVEVAGSGWRSQRADAPLVNTFRSWCDARGVAAIFLHKGSDVDQVVLDLSPLRRPAEFANAAAWALGQEGTEGGQVEASESGDGGEEGGGDGCC
;
A
#
# COMPACT_ATOMS: atom_id res chain seq x y z
N PRO A 1 -3.96 -18.07 7.32
CA PRO A 1 -2.99 -17.95 6.21
C PRO A 1 -1.55 -17.72 6.71
N LEU A 2 -0.58 -18.47 6.18
CA LEU A 2 0.82 -18.47 6.62
C LEU A 2 1.50 -17.09 6.41
N ALA A 3 1.20 -16.39 5.32
CA ALA A 3 1.77 -15.08 5.00
C ALA A 3 1.43 -13.97 6.01
N GLU A 4 0.26 -14.03 6.66
CA GLU A 4 -0.15 -13.09 7.70
C GLU A 4 0.74 -13.15 8.95
N LYS A 5 1.24 -14.35 9.28
CA LYS A 5 1.98 -14.63 10.52
C LYS A 5 3.49 -14.86 10.31
N GLN A 6 3.91 -15.31 9.13
CA GLN A 6 5.31 -15.70 8.86
C GLN A 6 6.13 -14.61 8.17
N CYS A 7 5.50 -13.74 7.37
CA CYS A 7 6.21 -12.63 6.75
C CYS A 7 6.44 -11.53 7.79
N TRP A 8 7.67 -11.03 7.88
CA TRP A 8 8.01 -9.91 8.77
C TRP A 8 7.26 -8.62 8.36
N ARG A 9 6.81 -7.82 9.33
CA ARG A 9 6.17 -6.51 9.13
C ARG A 9 7.12 -5.38 9.54
N PRO A 10 7.17 -4.26 8.80
CA PRO A 10 7.88 -3.08 9.26
C PRO A 10 7.30 -2.61 10.59
N THR A 11 8.14 -2.03 11.45
CA THR A 11 7.65 -1.38 12.65
C THR A 11 7.17 0.04 12.32
N ILE A 12 6.24 0.59 13.11
CA ILE A 12 5.81 1.99 12.95
C ILE A 12 7.00 2.94 13.06
N ASP A 13 7.94 2.66 13.96
CA ASP A 13 9.17 3.45 14.12
C ASP A 13 10.04 3.39 12.86
N ASP A 14 10.18 2.23 12.22
CA ASP A 14 10.91 2.14 10.95
C ASP A 14 10.23 2.97 9.84
N VAL A 15 8.89 2.91 9.76
CA VAL A 15 8.11 3.69 8.78
C VAL A 15 8.28 5.19 9.02
N ASP A 16 8.17 5.65 10.26
CA ASP A 16 8.34 7.05 10.60
C ASP A 16 9.80 7.51 10.33
N ARG A 17 10.81 6.65 10.55
CA ARG A 17 12.19 6.99 10.21
C ARG A 17 12.39 7.19 8.71
N ILE A 18 11.95 6.26 7.88
CA ILE A 18 12.08 6.38 6.42
C ILE A 18 11.28 7.55 5.86
N SER A 19 10.15 7.91 6.52
CA SER A 19 9.35 9.07 6.13
C SER A 19 10.09 10.40 6.35
N TRP A 20 11.05 10.46 7.27
CA TRP A 20 11.96 11.58 7.46
C TRP A 20 13.23 11.51 6.60
N GLY A 21 13.39 10.48 5.76
CA GLY A 21 14.64 10.20 5.04
C GLY A 21 15.76 9.66 5.95
N ARG A 22 15.42 9.16 7.14
CA ARG A 22 16.38 8.51 8.05
C ARG A 22 16.47 7.01 7.73
N PRO A 23 17.62 6.37 7.95
CA PRO A 23 17.73 4.93 7.75
C PRO A 23 16.82 4.17 8.73
N ALA A 24 16.10 3.16 8.25
CA ALA A 24 15.38 2.21 9.10
C ALA A 24 16.34 1.45 10.03
N LYS A 25 15.83 0.95 11.15
CA LYS A 25 16.60 0.11 12.08
C LYS A 25 16.82 -1.28 11.51
N ARG A 26 15.81 -1.83 10.81
CA ARG A 26 15.91 -3.14 10.16
C ARG A 26 16.14 -3.00 8.66
N LYS A 27 17.16 -3.72 8.17
CA LYS A 27 17.45 -3.87 6.74
C LYS A 27 16.24 -4.51 6.04
N GLY A 28 15.84 -3.95 4.90
CA GLY A 28 14.66 -4.38 4.14
C GLY A 28 13.37 -3.59 4.45
N THR A 29 13.41 -2.62 5.37
CA THR A 29 12.28 -1.69 5.55
C THR A 29 12.32 -0.60 4.47
N GLY A 30 11.30 -0.57 3.61
CA GLY A 30 11.24 0.31 2.44
C GLY A 30 12.06 -0.21 1.27
N SER A 31 11.77 0.30 0.06
CA SER A 31 12.52 -0.05 -1.15
C SER A 31 13.39 1.13 -1.59
N ARG A 32 14.64 0.88 -2.01
CA ARG A 32 15.49 1.94 -2.59
C ARG A 32 14.90 2.53 -3.88
N GLY A 33 14.05 1.78 -4.57
CA GLY A 33 13.35 2.22 -5.77
C GLY A 33 12.00 2.89 -5.51
N GLN A 34 11.58 3.04 -4.24
CA GLN A 34 10.35 3.75 -3.89
C GLN A 34 10.65 4.86 -2.87
N PRO A 35 10.30 6.12 -3.17
CA PRO A 35 10.51 7.20 -2.24
C PRO A 35 9.49 7.10 -1.10
N HIS A 36 9.99 7.39 0.10
CA HIS A 36 9.21 7.43 1.34
C HIS A 36 9.34 8.78 2.06
N ARG A 37 10.37 9.58 1.74
CA ARG A 37 10.62 10.85 2.43
C ARG A 37 9.51 11.85 2.11
N LEU A 38 8.82 12.33 3.15
CA LEU A 38 7.75 13.30 3.05
C LEU A 38 8.29 14.73 3.14
N ASN A 39 7.69 15.65 2.39
CA ASN A 39 7.79 17.08 2.65
C ASN A 39 6.78 17.55 3.72
N ASP A 40 6.80 18.84 4.09
CA ASP A 40 5.96 19.37 5.18
C ASP A 40 4.45 19.29 4.88
N ALA A 41 4.06 19.51 3.63
CA ALA A 41 2.67 19.41 3.21
C ALA A 41 2.18 17.95 3.24
N GLU A 42 2.96 17.03 2.67
CA GLU A 42 2.69 15.58 2.72
C GLU A 42 2.66 15.06 4.16
N ARG A 43 3.53 15.58 5.02
CA ARG A 43 3.55 15.21 6.44
C ARG A 43 2.25 15.59 7.13
N THR A 44 1.77 16.80 6.89
CA THR A 44 0.47 17.25 7.43
C THR A 44 -0.66 16.32 6.98
N LEU A 45 -0.68 15.97 5.69
CA LEU A 45 -1.65 15.02 5.13
C LEU A 45 -1.52 13.61 5.72
N TYR A 46 -0.29 13.13 5.93
CA TYR A 46 -0.02 11.83 6.54
C TYR A 46 -0.51 11.78 8.00
N ASP A 47 -0.23 12.82 8.79
CA ASP A 47 -0.66 12.88 10.18
C ASP A 47 -2.20 12.94 10.30
N LEU A 48 -2.85 13.72 9.43
CA LEU A 48 -4.32 13.71 9.28
C LEU A 48 -4.83 12.32 8.86
N ALA A 49 -4.19 11.68 7.89
CA ALA A 49 -4.55 10.37 7.37
C ALA A 49 -4.49 9.27 8.44
N ARG A 50 -3.48 9.30 9.31
CA ARG A 50 -3.36 8.35 10.42
C ARG A 50 -4.50 8.47 11.43
N SER A 51 -5.01 9.69 11.63
CA SER A 51 -6.14 9.97 12.51
C SER A 51 -7.47 9.53 11.88
N LYS A 52 -7.72 9.90 10.61
CA LYS A 52 -8.98 9.59 9.91
C LYS A 52 -9.08 8.17 9.34
N GLY A 53 -7.95 7.50 9.13
CA GLY A 53 -7.87 6.12 8.60
C GLY A 53 -7.78 5.99 7.08
N PHE A 54 -7.71 7.09 6.32
CA PHE A 54 -7.56 7.08 4.86
C PHE A 54 -6.77 8.29 4.37
N VAL A 55 -6.12 8.22 3.21
CA VAL A 55 -5.43 9.35 2.59
C VAL A 55 -6.32 10.01 1.54
N GLU A 56 -6.30 11.33 1.48
CA GLU A 56 -6.88 12.08 0.36
C GLU A 56 -5.77 12.53 -0.58
N VAL A 57 -5.91 12.24 -1.86
CA VAL A 57 -4.97 12.63 -2.91
C VAL A 57 -5.72 13.47 -3.94
N ALA A 58 -5.23 14.68 -4.21
CA ALA A 58 -5.81 15.54 -5.23
C ALA A 58 -5.41 15.08 -6.64
N GLY A 59 -6.36 15.11 -7.57
CA GLY A 59 -6.20 14.64 -8.94
C GLY A 59 -6.36 13.12 -9.08
N SER A 60 -6.44 12.63 -10.32
CA SER A 60 -6.38 11.20 -10.68
C SER A 60 -4.99 10.57 -10.40
N GLY A 61 -4.30 11.05 -9.36
CA GLY A 61 -2.93 10.76 -8.96
C GLY A 61 -2.66 9.31 -8.58
N TRP A 62 -3.62 8.40 -8.70
CA TRP A 62 -3.36 6.99 -8.92
C TRP A 62 -2.81 6.78 -10.34
N ARG A 63 -1.68 7.41 -10.65
CA ARG A 63 -0.86 6.89 -11.74
C ARG A 63 -0.16 5.67 -11.18
N SER A 64 -0.71 4.50 -11.52
CA SER A 64 -0.08 3.18 -11.46
C SER A 64 1.34 3.11 -12.05
N GLN A 65 1.84 4.19 -12.65
CA GLN A 65 3.13 4.30 -13.33
C GLN A 65 4.16 5.23 -12.66
N ARG A 66 3.93 5.81 -11.47
CA ARG A 66 4.90 6.77 -10.89
C ARG A 66 5.49 6.32 -9.56
N ALA A 67 6.75 5.95 -9.65
CA ALA A 67 7.70 5.79 -8.57
C ALA A 67 7.90 7.04 -7.68
N ASP A 68 6.99 8.03 -7.67
CA ASP A 68 7.15 9.34 -6.99
C ASP A 68 5.91 9.73 -6.16
N ALA A 69 5.41 8.81 -5.33
CA ALA A 69 4.30 9.08 -4.40
C ALA A 69 4.68 8.78 -2.93
N PRO A 70 5.56 9.59 -2.32
CA PRO A 70 6.05 9.35 -0.96
C PRO A 70 4.94 9.21 0.09
N LEU A 71 3.89 10.03 -0.02
CA LEU A 71 2.74 9.99 0.87
C LEU A 71 2.01 8.65 0.81
N VAL A 72 1.67 8.17 -0.39
CA VAL A 72 0.95 6.91 -0.60
C VAL A 72 1.80 5.73 -0.12
N ASN A 73 3.08 5.71 -0.49
CA ASN A 73 4.02 4.65 -0.10
C ASN A 73 4.21 4.57 1.41
N THR A 74 4.37 5.72 2.07
CA THR A 74 4.54 5.80 3.53
C THR A 74 3.27 5.38 4.25
N PHE A 75 2.10 5.86 3.80
CA PHE A 75 0.83 5.49 4.40
C PHE A 75 0.53 4.00 4.24
N ARG A 76 0.74 3.42 3.05
CA ARG A 76 0.62 1.98 2.83
C ARG A 76 1.56 1.18 3.75
N SER A 77 2.80 1.63 3.92
CA SER A 77 3.77 0.98 4.82
C SER A 77 3.33 1.07 6.28
N TRP A 78 2.73 2.18 6.68
CA TRP A 78 2.14 2.34 8.02
C TRP A 78 0.94 1.41 8.22
N CYS A 79 0.08 1.25 7.21
CA CYS A 79 -1.00 0.28 7.22
C CYS A 79 -0.49 -1.17 7.32
N ASP A 80 0.57 -1.52 6.60
CA ASP A 80 1.21 -2.84 6.69
C ASP A 80 1.89 -3.08 8.05
N ALA A 81 2.48 -2.06 8.66
CA ALA A 81 2.98 -2.15 10.04
C ALA A 81 1.87 -2.45 11.05
N ARG A 82 0.64 -1.96 10.79
CA ARG A 82 -0.54 -2.16 11.64
C ARG A 82 -1.40 -3.37 11.27
N GLY A 83 -1.19 -3.96 10.10
CA GLY A 83 -2.04 -5.04 9.58
C GLY A 83 -3.47 -4.60 9.26
N VAL A 84 -3.65 -3.37 8.78
CA VAL A 84 -4.95 -2.80 8.38
C VAL A 84 -4.97 -2.48 6.90
N ALA A 85 -6.14 -2.50 6.24
CA ALA A 85 -6.26 -2.09 4.84
C ALA A 85 -5.82 -0.63 4.66
N ALA A 86 -5.27 -0.31 3.50
CA ALA A 86 -4.95 1.07 3.13
C ALA A 86 -6.04 1.62 2.22
N ILE A 87 -6.61 2.77 2.60
CA ILE A 87 -7.72 3.41 1.90
C ILE A 87 -7.25 4.74 1.32
N PHE A 88 -7.50 4.94 0.03
CA PHE A 88 -7.15 6.17 -0.68
C PHE A 88 -8.39 6.75 -1.35
N LEU A 89 -8.67 8.03 -1.09
CA LEU A 89 -9.67 8.82 -1.78
C LEU A 89 -8.96 9.73 -2.79
N HIS A 90 -9.07 9.39 -4.07
CA HIS A 90 -8.56 10.18 -5.17
C HIS A 90 -9.64 11.16 -5.64
N LYS A 91 -9.37 12.45 -5.44
CA LYS A 91 -10.32 13.49 -5.83
C LYS A 91 -10.16 13.79 -7.31
N GLY A 92 -11.16 13.44 -8.11
CA GLY A 92 -11.15 13.69 -9.56
C GLY A 92 -11.72 15.05 -9.92
N SER A 93 -11.67 15.40 -11.21
CA SER A 93 -12.40 16.55 -11.74
C SER A 93 -13.90 16.28 -11.82
N ASP A 94 -14.25 15.07 -12.26
CA ASP A 94 -15.63 14.69 -12.58
C ASP A 94 -16.20 13.68 -11.58
N VAL A 95 -15.38 12.71 -11.17
CA VAL A 95 -15.74 11.68 -10.18
C VAL A 95 -14.59 11.41 -9.23
N ASP A 96 -14.91 11.24 -7.96
CA ASP A 96 -13.96 10.76 -6.96
C ASP A 96 -13.82 9.24 -7.05
N GLN A 97 -12.61 8.74 -6.81
CA GLN A 97 -12.32 7.31 -6.81
C GLN A 97 -11.82 6.87 -5.44
N VAL A 98 -12.43 5.81 -4.90
CA VAL A 98 -11.97 5.15 -3.68
C VAL A 98 -11.18 3.90 -4.05
N VAL A 99 -9.92 3.85 -3.63
CA VAL A 99 -9.05 2.68 -3.80
C VAL A 99 -8.84 2.01 -2.45
N LEU A 100 -9.16 0.72 -2.39
CA LEU A 100 -8.96 -0.13 -1.21
C LEU A 100 -7.81 -1.10 -1.50
N ASP A 101 -6.63 -0.82 -0.93
CA ASP A 101 -5.50 -1.75 -0.97
C ASP A 101 -5.57 -2.71 0.23
N LEU A 102 -5.91 -3.97 -0.06
CA LEU A 102 -5.99 -5.05 0.91
C LEU A 102 -4.65 -5.78 1.12
N SER A 103 -3.62 -5.47 0.32
CA SER A 103 -2.30 -6.11 0.43
C SER A 103 -1.67 -6.03 1.83
N PRO A 104 -1.82 -4.94 2.62
CA PRO A 104 -1.35 -4.90 4.01
C PRO A 104 -1.94 -5.97 4.93
N LEU A 105 -3.13 -6.50 4.61
CA LEU A 105 -3.74 -7.58 5.38
C LEU A 105 -3.00 -8.92 5.17
N ARG A 106 -2.25 -9.07 4.07
CA ARG A 106 -1.49 -10.29 3.70
C ARG A 106 -2.37 -11.55 3.63
N ARG A 107 -3.60 -11.37 3.16
CA ARG A 107 -4.62 -12.42 2.96
C ARG A 107 -5.05 -12.51 1.49
N PRO A 108 -4.15 -12.83 0.54
CA PRO A 108 -4.46 -12.80 -0.89
C PRO A 108 -5.62 -13.72 -1.28
N ALA A 109 -5.77 -14.86 -0.60
CA ALA A 109 -6.90 -15.77 -0.81
C ALA A 109 -8.28 -15.14 -0.53
N GLU A 110 -8.32 -14.06 0.26
CA GLU A 110 -9.57 -13.35 0.57
C GLU A 110 -9.83 -12.17 -0.36
N PHE A 111 -8.88 -11.79 -1.22
CA PHE A 111 -9.04 -10.59 -2.06
C PHE A 111 -10.16 -10.79 -3.09
N ALA A 112 -10.25 -11.99 -3.67
CA ALA A 112 -11.35 -12.34 -4.57
C ALA A 112 -12.71 -12.27 -3.85
N ASN A 113 -12.80 -12.77 -2.61
CA ASN A 113 -14.02 -12.71 -1.79
C ASN A 113 -14.40 -11.27 -1.46
N ALA A 114 -13.43 -10.44 -1.08
CA ALA A 114 -13.65 -9.03 -0.76
C ALA A 114 -14.10 -8.24 -2.01
N ALA A 115 -13.50 -8.50 -3.17
CA ALA A 115 -13.88 -7.89 -4.43
C ALA A 115 -15.31 -8.31 -4.85
N ALA A 116 -15.63 -9.60 -4.76
CA ALA A 116 -16.98 -10.11 -5.04
C ALA A 116 -18.03 -9.51 -4.08
N TRP A 117 -17.71 -9.40 -2.79
CA TRP A 117 -18.59 -8.76 -1.81
C TRP A 117 -18.84 -7.28 -2.13
N ALA A 118 -17.79 -6.54 -2.52
CA ALA A 118 -17.89 -5.12 -2.88
C ALA A 118 -18.77 -4.92 -4.13
N LEU A 119 -18.57 -5.74 -5.16
CA LEU A 119 -19.39 -5.72 -6.39
C LEU A 119 -20.85 -6.11 -6.16
N GLY A 120 -21.12 -6.90 -5.11
CA GLY A 120 -22.47 -7.31 -4.72
C GLY A 120 -23.22 -6.31 -3.84
N GLN A 121 -22.63 -5.17 -3.47
CA GLN A 121 -23.31 -4.17 -2.63
C GLN A 121 -24.39 -3.41 -3.42
N GLU A 122 -25.53 -3.18 -2.77
CA GLU A 122 -26.63 -2.38 -3.32
C GLU A 122 -26.16 -0.99 -3.74
N GLY A 123 -26.52 -0.55 -4.95
CA GLY A 123 -26.09 0.72 -5.52
C GLY A 123 -24.74 0.69 -6.25
N THR A 124 -24.10 -0.48 -6.35
CA THR A 124 -22.90 -0.63 -7.20
C THR A 124 -23.31 -0.75 -8.67
N GLU A 125 -23.05 0.29 -9.46
CA GLU A 125 -23.42 0.35 -10.90
C GLU A 125 -22.44 -0.44 -11.81
N GLY A 126 -21.35 -0.97 -11.24
CA GLY A 126 -20.36 -1.79 -11.93
C GLY A 126 -19.02 -1.84 -11.19
N GLY A 127 -18.03 -2.52 -11.78
CA GLY A 127 -16.65 -2.55 -11.30
C GLY A 127 -15.85 -3.67 -11.96
N GLN A 128 -14.53 -3.54 -11.96
CA GLN A 128 -13.62 -4.52 -12.53
C GLN A 128 -12.61 -4.97 -11.47
N VAL A 129 -12.39 -6.28 -11.37
CA VAL A 129 -11.32 -6.84 -10.54
C VAL A 129 -10.07 -6.94 -11.38
N GLU A 130 -9.11 -6.05 -11.17
CA GLU A 130 -7.79 -6.12 -11.78
C GLU A 130 -6.82 -6.79 -10.81
N ALA A 131 -6.43 -8.04 -11.09
CA ALA A 131 -5.32 -8.68 -10.41
C ALA A 131 -4.07 -8.54 -11.27
N SER A 132 -3.07 -7.80 -10.80
CA SER A 132 -1.74 -7.85 -11.42
C SER A 132 -1.02 -9.10 -10.94
N GLU A 133 -1.01 -10.15 -11.78
CA GLU A 133 -0.05 -11.23 -11.62
C GLU A 133 1.35 -10.60 -11.76
N SER A 134 2.11 -10.59 -10.66
CA SER A 134 3.55 -10.38 -10.77
C SER A 134 4.07 -11.64 -11.46
N GLY A 135 4.46 -11.49 -12.73
CA GLY A 135 4.95 -12.60 -13.55
C GLY A 135 6.04 -13.37 -12.84
N ASP A 136 5.76 -14.65 -12.60
CA ASP A 136 6.74 -15.68 -12.30
C ASP A 136 7.53 -15.94 -13.59
N GLY A 137 8.58 -15.14 -13.80
CA GLY A 137 9.63 -15.41 -14.76
C GLY A 137 10.74 -16.20 -14.07
N GLY A 138 10.47 -17.46 -13.76
CA GLY A 138 11.50 -18.39 -13.31
C GLY A 138 12.48 -18.69 -14.44
N GLU A 139 13.73 -18.26 -14.28
CA GLU A 139 14.88 -18.98 -14.83
C GLU A 139 15.61 -19.64 -13.68
N GLU A 140 15.75 -20.97 -13.80
CA GLU A 140 16.46 -21.85 -12.88
C GLU A 140 17.91 -21.39 -12.70
N GLY A 141 18.31 -21.19 -11.45
CA GLY A 141 19.69 -20.91 -11.09
C GLY A 141 19.91 -21.22 -9.62
N GLY A 142 20.23 -22.48 -9.33
CA GLY A 142 20.52 -22.98 -7.99
C GLY A 142 21.61 -22.17 -7.28
N GLY A 143 21.43 -21.98 -5.98
CA GLY A 143 22.41 -21.38 -5.10
C GLY A 143 21.86 -21.20 -3.70
N ASP A 144 22.26 -22.09 -2.80
CA ASP A 144 22.14 -21.98 -1.35
C ASP A 144 22.30 -20.54 -0.84
N GLY A 145 21.38 -20.08 0.01
CA GLY A 145 21.56 -18.79 0.68
C GLY A 145 20.31 -18.26 1.35
N CYS A 146 19.91 -18.86 2.47
CA CYS A 146 18.99 -18.27 3.43
C CYS A 146 19.52 -16.91 3.91
N CYS A 147 18.90 -15.79 3.53
CA CYS A 147 18.95 -14.47 4.20
C CYS A 147 17.84 -13.54 3.70
#